data_AF-A0A355SYX8-F1
#
_entry.id   AF-A0A355SYX8-F1
#
_cell.length_a   1.000
_cell.length_b   1.000
_cell.length_c   1.000
_cell.angle_alpha   90.00
_cell.angle_beta   90.00
_cell.angle_gamma   90.00
#
_symmetry.space_group_name_H-M   'P 1'
#
loop_
_entity.id
_entity.type
_entity.pdbx_description
1 polymer ?
#
loop_
_entity_poly.entity_id
_entity_poly.type
_entity_poly.pdbx_seq_one_letter_code
_entity_poly.pdbx_strand_id
1 'polypeptide(L)'
;RRVSILTKEGIVTGVTGKRAIHLMSPEDRKKVPETHEIWIDLGVKNKEEAEALVRIGDSAVYDQSFELIRGSVGVARAFDDKAGAYAVMEAVLRLSQEQNLAAKVTAAATTQEEIGTRGAMTAAFSENPDFAIAVDVGHATDSPDCDPRKYGQFVQGGGPIICRGPNINPVIFDKIVACAEANQIPYQIEADPRPTGTDARAIQVAQAGIATGLLSIPLRYMHTPSEMVDLEDIEHTVQLLVAFSKSLQKGDRGIW
;
A
#
# COMPACT_ATOMS: atom_id res chain seq x y z
N ARG A 1 -15.34 10.99 13.49
CA ARG A 1 -14.19 10.07 13.76
C ARG A 1 -13.00 10.91 14.24
N ARG A 2 -12.12 10.41 15.10
CA ARG A 2 -10.96 11.21 15.56
C ARG A 2 -9.93 11.40 14.45
N VAL A 3 -9.30 12.56 14.44
CA VAL A 3 -8.21 12.93 13.53
C VAL A 3 -7.12 13.65 14.29
N SER A 4 -5.89 13.52 13.80
CA SER A 4 -4.71 14.23 14.24
C SER A 4 -4.31 15.22 13.16
N ILE A 5 -4.32 16.50 13.49
CA ILE A 5 -3.85 17.58 12.62
C ILE A 5 -2.37 17.80 12.90
N LEU A 6 -1.56 17.66 11.86
CA LEU A 6 -0.11 17.80 11.91
C LEU A 6 0.24 19.27 11.72
N THR A 7 0.51 19.97 12.84
CA THR A 7 0.89 21.37 12.83
C THR A 7 2.39 21.53 13.11
N LYS A 8 2.89 22.75 12.95
CA LYS A 8 4.29 23.07 13.27
C LYS A 8 4.61 22.90 14.76
N GLU A 9 3.64 23.18 15.63
CA GLU A 9 3.84 23.19 17.09
C GLU A 9 3.44 21.87 17.76
N GLY A 10 3.02 20.88 16.96
CA GLY A 10 2.69 19.53 17.41
C GLY A 10 1.38 19.00 16.83
N ILE A 11 0.86 17.93 17.43
CA ILE A 11 -0.41 17.34 17.01
C ILE A 11 -1.56 18.06 17.70
N VAL A 12 -2.52 18.56 16.92
CA VAL A 12 -3.82 19.04 17.41
C VAL A 12 -4.86 17.96 17.15
N THR A 13 -5.61 17.56 18.18
CA THR A 13 -6.66 16.54 18.03
C THR A 13 -7.96 17.18 17.58
N GLY A 14 -8.68 16.52 16.67
CA GLY A 14 -10.02 16.92 16.25
C GLY A 14 -10.93 15.73 15.99
N VAL A 15 -12.20 16.02 15.69
CA VAL A 15 -13.18 14.99 15.33
C VAL A 15 -13.93 15.40 14.06
N THR A 16 -13.96 14.53 13.05
CA THR A 16 -14.85 14.71 11.90
C THR A 16 -16.30 14.60 12.34
N GLY A 17 -17.06 15.68 12.14
CA GLY A 17 -18.46 15.79 12.48
C GLY A 17 -19.34 15.04 11.47
N LYS A 18 -20.37 14.35 11.97
CA LYS A 18 -21.47 13.86 11.15
C LYS A 18 -22.77 14.11 11.91
N ARG A 19 -23.78 14.64 11.22
CA ARG A 19 -25.11 14.82 11.80
C ARG A 19 -25.65 13.46 12.26
N ALA A 20 -26.18 13.39 13.48
CA ALA A 20 -26.75 12.15 14.00
C ALA A 20 -27.92 11.67 13.11
N ILE A 21 -28.03 10.36 12.89
CA ILE A 21 -29.02 9.77 11.97
C ILE A 21 -30.48 10.14 12.33
N HIS A 22 -30.77 10.30 13.63
CA HIS A 22 -32.07 10.70 14.15
C HIS A 22 -32.46 12.15 13.78
N LEU A 23 -31.50 12.97 13.36
CA LEU A 23 -31.68 14.35 12.90
C LEU A 23 -31.61 14.47 11.37
N MET A 24 -31.58 13.34 10.66
CA MET A 24 -31.50 13.27 9.20
C MET A 24 -32.80 12.73 8.63
N SER A 25 -33.30 13.38 7.57
CA SER A 25 -34.42 12.87 6.77
C SER A 25 -34.04 11.54 6.09
N PRO A 26 -35.01 10.71 5.66
CA PRO A 26 -34.74 9.52 4.87
C PRO A 26 -33.91 9.79 3.62
N GLU A 27 -34.10 10.95 2.97
CA GLU A 27 -33.33 11.39 1.81
C GLU A 27 -31.88 11.74 2.19
N ASP A 28 -31.67 12.48 3.28
CA ASP A 28 -30.32 12.87 3.74
C ASP A 28 -29.46 11.64 4.07
N ARG A 29 -30.08 10.57 4.56
CA ARG A 29 -29.37 9.32 4.90
C ARG A 29 -28.80 8.60 3.68
N LYS A 30 -29.33 8.86 2.48
CA LYS A 30 -28.87 8.25 1.23
C LYS A 30 -27.72 9.02 0.58
N LYS A 31 -27.44 10.24 1.05
CA LYS A 31 -26.40 11.10 0.48
C LYS A 31 -25.04 10.81 1.12
N VAL A 32 -24.03 10.64 0.28
CA VAL A 32 -22.63 10.70 0.70
C VAL A 32 -22.28 12.18 0.86
N PRO A 33 -21.79 12.64 2.03
CA PRO A 33 -21.40 14.03 2.22
C PRO A 33 -20.31 14.42 1.22
N GLU A 34 -20.44 15.60 0.63
CA GLU A 34 -19.35 16.17 -0.16
C GLU A 34 -18.23 16.68 0.77
N THR A 35 -17.00 16.75 0.28
CA THR A 35 -15.84 17.17 1.10
C THR A 35 -16.06 18.52 1.78
N HIS A 36 -16.72 19.47 1.10
CA HIS A 36 -16.99 20.80 1.64
C HIS A 36 -18.08 20.83 2.73
N GLU A 37 -18.83 19.73 2.89
CA GLU A 37 -19.84 19.55 3.94
C GLU A 37 -19.26 18.89 5.19
N ILE A 38 -18.01 18.44 5.14
CA ILE A 38 -17.30 17.80 6.24
C ILE A 38 -16.48 18.86 6.99
N TRP A 39 -16.65 18.91 8.30
CA TRP A 39 -15.84 19.74 9.19
C TRP A 39 -15.09 18.90 10.22
N ILE A 40 -13.92 19.39 10.62
CA ILE A 40 -13.18 18.88 11.79
C ILE A 40 -13.46 19.84 12.95
N ASP A 41 -14.06 19.32 14.00
CA ASP A 41 -14.29 20.05 15.24
C ASP A 41 -13.06 19.93 16.14
N LEU A 42 -12.51 21.06 16.58
CA LEU A 42 -11.36 21.16 17.49
C LEU A 42 -11.77 21.41 18.94
N GLY A 43 -13.07 21.54 19.22
CA GLY A 43 -13.60 21.90 20.54
C GLY A 43 -13.38 23.37 20.93
N VAL A 44 -13.11 24.25 19.97
CA VAL A 44 -12.90 25.70 20.20
C VAL A 44 -14.18 26.50 19.99
N LYS A 45 -14.21 27.74 20.52
CA LYS A 45 -15.43 28.57 20.51
C LYS A 45 -15.55 29.49 19.31
N ASN A 46 -14.43 29.86 18.71
CA ASN A 46 -14.37 30.89 17.68
C ASN A 46 -13.20 30.66 16.73
N LYS A 47 -13.15 31.50 15.70
CA LYS A 47 -12.15 31.45 14.65
C LYS A 47 -10.76 31.75 15.19
N GLU A 48 -10.63 32.70 16.10
CA GLU A 48 -9.37 33.16 16.66
C GLU A 48 -8.67 32.03 17.44
N GLU A 49 -9.42 31.25 18.23
CA GLU A 49 -8.92 30.07 18.93
C GLU A 49 -8.51 28.96 17.94
N ALA A 50 -9.26 28.74 16.85
CA ALA A 50 -8.89 27.76 15.83
C ALA A 50 -7.59 28.15 15.12
N GLU A 51 -7.47 29.41 14.68
CA GLU A 51 -6.30 29.93 13.98
C GLU A 51 -5.04 29.99 14.86
N ALA A 52 -5.21 30.00 16.18
CA ALA A 52 -4.10 29.85 17.12
C ALA A 52 -3.57 28.41 17.23
N LEU A 53 -4.38 27.40 16.87
CA LEU A 53 -4.03 25.98 16.95
C LEU A 53 -3.59 25.39 15.60
N VAL A 54 -4.23 25.82 14.50
CA VAL A 54 -4.02 25.28 13.15
C VAL A 54 -3.90 26.39 12.13
N ARG A 55 -3.24 26.10 11.00
CA ARG A 55 -3.15 27.03 9.86
C ARG A 55 -3.72 26.40 8.59
N ILE A 56 -4.08 27.27 7.64
CA ILE A 56 -4.46 26.85 6.29
C ILE A 56 -3.31 26.02 5.70
N GLY A 57 -3.62 24.80 5.28
CA GLY A 57 -2.68 23.85 4.69
C GLY A 57 -2.13 22.80 5.66
N ASP A 58 -2.41 22.87 6.96
CA ASP A 58 -2.06 21.76 7.87
C ASP A 58 -2.83 20.49 7.48
N SER A 59 -2.13 19.37 7.49
CA SER A 59 -2.69 18.07 7.07
C SER A 59 -3.35 17.35 8.23
N ALA A 60 -4.51 16.74 7.98
CA ALA A 60 -5.19 15.90 8.95
C ALA A 60 -5.05 14.42 8.56
N VAL A 61 -4.76 13.57 9.54
CA VAL A 61 -4.72 12.11 9.39
C VAL A 61 -5.70 11.48 10.37
N TYR A 62 -6.25 10.31 10.06
CA TYR A 62 -7.08 9.59 11.03
C TYR A 62 -6.29 9.25 12.29
N ASP A 63 -6.92 9.33 13.46
CA ASP A 63 -6.31 9.01 14.75
C ASP A 63 -6.69 7.59 15.18
N GLN A 64 -6.13 6.63 14.45
CA GLN A 64 -6.25 5.20 14.73
C GLN A 64 -4.87 4.55 14.74
N SER A 65 -4.56 3.89 15.85
CA SER A 65 -3.29 3.19 16.07
C SER A 65 -3.38 1.73 15.62
N PHE A 66 -2.22 1.07 15.62
CA PHE A 66 -2.14 -0.37 15.41
C PHE A 66 -2.69 -1.15 16.60
N GLU A 67 -3.47 -2.20 16.32
CA GLU A 67 -3.96 -3.17 17.30
C GLU A 67 -4.02 -4.58 16.69
N LEU A 68 -3.65 -5.59 17.47
CA LEU A 68 -3.88 -6.99 17.10
C LEU A 68 -5.32 -7.38 17.46
N ILE A 69 -6.10 -7.80 16.47
CA ILE A 69 -7.47 -8.26 16.70
C ILE A 69 -7.49 -9.73 17.09
N ARG A 70 -6.71 -10.57 16.39
CA ARG A 70 -6.67 -12.02 16.64
C ARG A 70 -5.47 -12.66 15.95
N GLY A 71 -4.67 -13.41 16.69
CA GLY A 71 -3.50 -14.08 16.12
C GLY A 71 -2.56 -13.06 15.47
N SER A 72 -2.25 -13.27 14.20
CA SER A 72 -1.46 -12.37 13.34
C SER A 72 -2.29 -11.27 12.67
N VAL A 73 -3.62 -11.23 12.82
CA VAL A 73 -4.47 -10.23 12.17
C VAL A 73 -4.41 -8.91 12.94
N GLY A 74 -3.93 -7.87 12.25
CA GLY A 74 -3.79 -6.51 12.77
C GLY A 74 -4.74 -5.52 12.09
N VAL A 75 -5.10 -4.46 12.82
CA VAL A 75 -5.81 -3.29 12.28
C VAL A 75 -5.03 -2.02 12.55
N ALA A 76 -5.04 -1.10 11.60
CA ALA A 76 -4.42 0.21 11.73
C ALA A 76 -4.96 1.16 10.65
N ARG A 77 -4.65 2.45 10.79
CA ARG A 77 -4.74 3.37 9.65
C ARG A 77 -3.54 3.18 8.72
N ALA A 78 -3.78 3.32 7.42
CA ALA A 78 -2.74 3.39 6.40
C ALA A 78 -1.78 2.20 6.50
N PHE A 79 -2.34 0.98 6.52
CA PHE A 79 -1.60 -0.19 6.05
C PHE A 79 -1.31 -0.05 4.57
N ASP A 80 -2.23 0.57 3.83
CA ASP A 80 -1.96 1.19 2.54
C ASP A 80 -1.12 2.49 2.69
N ASP A 81 0.14 2.56 2.27
CA ASP A 81 1.04 1.43 1.97
C ASP A 81 2.21 1.35 2.96
N LYS A 82 1.95 1.53 4.26
CA LYS A 82 2.97 1.24 5.28
C LYS A 82 3.34 -0.24 5.33
N ALA A 83 2.42 -1.13 4.95
CA ALA A 83 2.68 -2.56 4.91
C ALA A 83 3.72 -2.90 3.83
N GLY A 84 3.55 -2.39 2.61
CA GLY A 84 4.53 -2.54 1.53
C GLY A 84 5.85 -1.85 1.84
N ALA A 85 5.81 -0.62 2.36
CA ALA A 85 7.01 0.09 2.79
C ALA A 85 7.81 -0.67 3.86
N TYR A 86 7.12 -1.27 4.86
CA TYR A 86 7.77 -2.14 5.84
C TYR A 86 8.38 -3.37 5.15
N ALA A 87 7.62 -4.05 4.30
CA ALA A 87 8.08 -5.28 3.65
C ALA A 87 9.35 -5.06 2.80
N VAL A 88 9.41 -3.98 2.02
CA VAL A 88 10.58 -3.64 1.21
C VAL A 88 11.80 -3.29 2.07
N MET A 89 11.61 -2.50 3.14
CA MET A 89 12.70 -2.10 4.03
C MET A 89 13.25 -3.30 4.83
N GLU A 90 12.37 -4.14 5.35
CA GLU A 90 12.74 -5.36 6.06
C GLU A 90 13.46 -6.35 5.13
N ALA A 91 13.02 -6.50 3.88
CA ALA A 91 13.70 -7.35 2.90
C ALA A 91 15.15 -6.88 2.65
N VAL A 92 15.37 -5.57 2.47
CA VAL A 92 16.73 -5.01 2.31
C VAL A 92 17.56 -5.16 3.58
N LEU A 93 16.96 -5.01 4.76
CA LEU A 93 17.66 -5.26 6.03
C LEU A 93 18.15 -6.71 6.11
N ARG A 94 17.33 -7.70 5.75
CA ARG A 94 17.72 -9.12 5.71
C ARG A 94 18.80 -9.37 4.67
N LEU A 95 18.65 -8.81 3.46
CA LEU A 95 19.63 -8.92 2.38
C LEU A 95 20.98 -8.28 2.73
N SER A 96 21.01 -7.25 3.58
CA SER A 96 22.26 -6.61 4.03
C SER A 96 23.19 -7.55 4.81
N GLN A 97 22.66 -8.67 5.32
CA GLN A 97 23.44 -9.70 6.02
C GLN A 97 24.06 -10.72 5.06
N GLU A 98 23.71 -10.68 3.77
CA GLU A 98 24.22 -11.58 2.75
C GLU A 98 25.55 -11.08 2.18
N GLN A 99 26.55 -11.97 2.08
CA GLN A 99 27.89 -11.59 1.62
C GLN A 99 28.08 -11.64 0.10
N ASN A 100 27.22 -12.37 -0.62
CA ASN A 100 27.45 -12.71 -2.03
C ASN A 100 26.19 -12.49 -2.90
N LEU A 101 25.59 -11.31 -2.81
CA LEU A 101 24.51 -10.93 -3.71
C LEU A 101 25.07 -10.62 -5.11
N ALA A 102 24.51 -11.24 -6.14
CA ALA A 102 24.87 -10.97 -7.52
C ALA A 102 24.31 -9.62 -8.03
N ALA A 103 23.21 -9.15 -7.42
CA ALA A 103 22.54 -7.90 -7.75
C ALA A 103 22.81 -6.83 -6.67
N LYS A 104 22.89 -5.56 -7.11
CA LYS A 104 22.75 -4.42 -6.20
C LYS A 104 21.27 -4.21 -5.93
N VAL A 105 20.87 -4.23 -4.66
CA VAL A 105 19.49 -4.03 -4.24
C VAL A 105 19.33 -2.63 -3.65
N THR A 106 18.36 -1.86 -4.14
CA THR A 106 17.96 -0.56 -3.63
C THR A 106 16.50 -0.64 -3.17
N ALA A 107 16.18 -0.07 -2.01
CA ALA A 107 14.81 0.14 -1.55
C ALA A 107 14.44 1.62 -1.62
N ALA A 108 13.17 1.90 -1.96
CA ALA A 108 12.61 3.24 -1.94
C ALA A 108 11.23 3.21 -1.29
N ALA A 109 11.04 4.01 -0.24
CA ALA A 109 9.71 4.38 0.24
C ALA A 109 9.29 5.64 -0.53
N THR A 110 8.41 5.48 -1.52
CA THR A 110 7.99 6.55 -2.41
C THR A 110 6.99 7.47 -1.72
N THR A 111 6.77 8.65 -2.32
CA THR A 111 5.77 9.61 -1.84
C THR A 111 4.78 9.91 -2.93
N GLN A 112 3.58 10.37 -2.56
CA GLN A 112 2.56 10.84 -3.50
C GLN A 112 2.09 9.76 -4.49
N GLU A 113 2.08 8.48 -4.08
CA GLU A 113 1.41 7.38 -4.79
C GLU A 113 -0.07 7.72 -4.99
N GLU A 114 -0.75 7.95 -3.86
CA GLU A 114 -2.17 8.25 -3.68
C GLU A 114 -2.72 9.44 -4.48
N ILE A 115 -1.82 10.26 -5.01
CA ILE A 115 -2.15 11.45 -5.82
C ILE A 115 -1.40 11.49 -7.15
N GLY A 116 -0.87 10.34 -7.61
CA GLY A 116 -0.33 10.19 -8.96
C GLY A 116 1.07 9.57 -9.07
N THR A 117 1.51 8.70 -8.16
CA THR A 117 2.78 7.92 -8.27
C THR A 117 4.04 8.77 -8.47
N ARG A 118 4.03 10.01 -7.96
CA ARG A 118 5.03 11.03 -8.33
C ARG A 118 6.42 10.71 -7.78
N GLY A 119 6.49 10.10 -6.60
CA GLY A 119 7.74 9.65 -5.99
C GLY A 119 8.42 8.57 -6.84
N ALA A 120 7.68 7.55 -7.25
CA ALA A 120 8.22 6.49 -8.10
C ALA A 120 8.74 6.98 -9.44
N MET A 121 8.08 7.96 -10.08
CA MET A 121 8.59 8.55 -11.33
C MET A 121 10.03 9.04 -11.19
N THR A 122 10.31 9.77 -10.10
CA THR A 122 11.65 10.32 -9.86
C THR A 122 12.65 9.27 -9.39
N ALA A 123 12.21 8.35 -8.52
CA ALA A 123 13.06 7.28 -7.99
C ALA A 123 13.50 6.32 -9.11
N ALA A 124 12.56 5.87 -9.95
CA ALA A 124 12.84 4.99 -11.08
C ALA A 124 13.77 5.65 -12.11
N PHE A 125 13.54 6.94 -12.41
CA PHE A 125 14.38 7.67 -13.35
C PHE A 125 15.83 7.82 -12.84
N SER A 126 16.00 8.08 -11.53
CA SER A 126 17.30 8.30 -10.90
C SER A 126 18.08 6.99 -10.71
N GLU A 127 17.43 5.95 -10.19
CA GLU A 127 18.09 4.67 -9.90
C GLU A 127 18.31 3.83 -11.17
N ASN A 128 17.44 3.98 -12.18
CA ASN A 128 17.50 3.28 -13.46
C ASN A 128 17.85 1.77 -13.34
N PRO A 129 17.07 0.98 -12.56
CA PRO A 129 17.36 -0.42 -12.32
C PRO A 129 17.05 -1.32 -13.52
N ASP A 130 17.72 -2.48 -13.60
CA ASP A 130 17.42 -3.52 -14.59
C ASP A 130 16.08 -4.23 -14.31
N PHE A 131 15.75 -4.38 -13.03
CA PHE A 131 14.52 -4.99 -12.52
C PHE A 131 13.98 -4.15 -11.37
N ALA A 132 12.66 -4.01 -11.29
CA ALA A 132 11.98 -3.37 -10.17
C ALA A 132 10.77 -4.19 -9.75
N ILE A 133 10.50 -4.24 -8.45
CA ILE A 133 9.26 -4.78 -7.89
C ILE A 133 8.61 -3.65 -7.11
N ALA A 134 7.43 -3.22 -7.54
CA ALA A 134 6.57 -2.42 -6.69
C ALA A 134 5.92 -3.35 -5.66
N VAL A 135 5.87 -2.89 -4.42
CA VAL A 135 5.09 -3.54 -3.38
C VAL A 135 4.01 -2.56 -2.99
N ASP A 136 2.79 -3.05 -2.94
CA ASP A 136 1.62 -2.27 -2.56
C ASP A 136 0.68 -3.17 -1.76
N VAL A 137 -0.49 -2.69 -1.38
CA VAL A 137 -1.57 -3.53 -0.90
C VAL A 137 -2.44 -4.01 -2.08
N GLY A 138 -3.23 -5.06 -1.85
CA GLY A 138 -4.19 -5.59 -2.81
C GLY A 138 -5.50 -5.90 -2.12
N HIS A 139 -6.61 -5.92 -2.86
CA HIS A 139 -7.91 -6.18 -2.25
C HIS A 139 -8.04 -7.65 -1.83
N ALA A 140 -8.14 -7.90 -0.53
CA ALA A 140 -8.73 -9.15 -0.06
C ALA A 140 -10.25 -9.13 -0.32
N THR A 141 -10.75 -10.12 -1.06
CA THR A 141 -12.14 -10.18 -1.55
C THR A 141 -12.99 -11.20 -0.78
N ASP A 142 -12.50 -11.62 0.38
CA ASP A 142 -13.13 -12.62 1.26
C ASP A 142 -14.05 -11.99 2.32
N SER A 143 -14.29 -10.68 2.22
CA SER A 143 -15.31 -9.98 3.01
C SER A 143 -16.72 -10.15 2.39
N PRO A 144 -17.79 -10.14 3.21
CA PRO A 144 -19.16 -10.41 2.74
C PRO A 144 -19.69 -9.49 1.64
N ASP A 145 -19.11 -8.30 1.49
CA ASP A 145 -19.51 -7.26 0.54
C ASP A 145 -18.75 -7.30 -0.80
N CYS A 146 -17.76 -8.19 -0.94
CA CYS A 146 -17.00 -8.38 -2.18
C CYS A 146 -17.61 -9.47 -3.07
N ASP A 147 -17.56 -9.26 -4.39
CA ASP A 147 -17.94 -10.28 -5.38
C ASP A 147 -16.68 -10.86 -6.06
N PRO A 148 -16.24 -12.07 -5.67
CA PRO A 148 -15.01 -12.65 -6.21
C PRO A 148 -15.12 -13.00 -7.70
N ARG A 149 -16.34 -13.11 -8.26
CA ARG A 149 -16.54 -13.31 -9.70
C ARG A 149 -16.15 -12.09 -10.52
N LYS A 150 -16.16 -10.91 -9.89
CA LYS A 150 -15.82 -9.64 -10.53
C LYS A 150 -14.38 -9.22 -10.28
N TYR A 151 -13.86 -9.50 -9.09
CA TYR A 151 -12.59 -8.96 -8.62
C TYR A 151 -11.49 -10.01 -8.42
N GLY A 152 -11.77 -11.29 -8.66
CA GLY A 152 -10.87 -12.38 -8.28
C GLY A 152 -11.13 -12.86 -6.85
N GLN A 153 -10.52 -13.98 -6.47
CA GLN A 153 -10.65 -14.55 -5.14
C GLN A 153 -9.32 -14.43 -4.41
N PHE A 154 -9.21 -13.41 -3.56
CA PHE A 154 -8.06 -13.17 -2.71
C PHE A 154 -8.46 -13.22 -1.24
N VAL A 155 -7.71 -13.96 -0.43
CA VAL A 155 -8.00 -14.18 0.98
C VAL A 155 -6.84 -13.67 1.84
N GLN A 156 -7.17 -13.20 3.05
CA GLN A 156 -6.13 -12.95 4.06
C GLN A 156 -5.56 -14.28 4.57
N GLY A 157 -4.26 -14.32 4.82
CA GLY A 157 -3.51 -15.53 5.14
C GLY A 157 -3.24 -16.42 3.91
N GLY A 158 -3.58 -15.96 2.71
CA GLY A 158 -3.31 -16.67 1.44
C GLY A 158 -1.91 -16.41 0.89
N GLY A 159 -1.11 -15.56 1.55
CA GLY A 159 0.18 -15.08 1.06
C GLY A 159 0.06 -13.90 0.09
N PRO A 160 1.21 -13.31 -0.32
CA PRO A 160 1.27 -12.21 -1.27
C PRO A 160 0.52 -12.52 -2.56
N ILE A 161 -0.11 -11.49 -3.11
CA ILE A 161 -0.75 -11.51 -4.43
C ILE A 161 0.32 -11.12 -5.45
N ILE A 162 0.61 -12.02 -6.38
CA ILE A 162 1.52 -11.78 -7.50
C ILE A 162 0.66 -11.34 -8.69
N CYS A 163 0.87 -10.11 -9.16
CA CYS A 163 0.11 -9.58 -10.29
C CYS A 163 0.65 -10.12 -11.62
N ARG A 164 -0.25 -10.43 -12.55
CA ARG A 164 0.02 -10.74 -13.94
C ARG A 164 -0.82 -9.81 -14.82
N GLY A 165 -0.18 -9.12 -15.75
CA GLY A 165 -0.89 -8.16 -16.60
C GLY A 165 0.02 -7.37 -17.52
N PRO A 166 -0.52 -6.44 -18.31
CA PRO A 166 0.25 -5.60 -19.22
C PRO A 166 1.30 -4.73 -18.53
N ASN A 167 1.09 -4.39 -17.25
CA ASN A 167 2.05 -3.62 -16.46
C ASN A 167 3.24 -4.46 -15.96
N ILE A 168 3.17 -5.79 -16.06
CA ILE A 168 4.09 -6.73 -15.43
C ILE A 168 4.92 -7.46 -16.48
N ASN A 169 6.23 -7.44 -16.30
CA ASN A 169 7.16 -8.19 -17.15
C ASN A 169 7.06 -9.70 -16.84
N PRO A 170 7.02 -10.59 -17.85
CA PRO A 170 6.70 -12.01 -17.66
C PRO A 170 7.90 -12.75 -17.07
N VAL A 171 9.13 -12.29 -17.34
CA VAL A 171 10.36 -12.89 -16.85
C VAL A 171 10.41 -12.67 -15.34
N ILE A 172 9.98 -11.48 -14.90
CA ILE A 172 9.82 -11.18 -13.47
C ILE A 172 8.68 -12.01 -12.88
N PHE A 173 7.51 -12.02 -13.50
CA PHE A 173 6.37 -12.80 -13.01
C PHE A 173 6.74 -14.28 -12.80
N ASP A 174 7.28 -14.94 -13.82
CA ASP A 174 7.67 -16.35 -13.78
C ASP A 174 8.78 -16.58 -12.73
N LYS A 175 9.74 -15.67 -12.61
CA LYS A 175 10.82 -15.77 -11.61
C LYS A 175 10.30 -15.61 -10.19
N ILE A 176 9.36 -14.68 -9.93
CA ILE A 176 8.72 -14.52 -8.62
C ILE A 176 7.95 -15.80 -8.27
N VAL A 177 7.13 -16.32 -9.20
CA VAL A 177 6.37 -17.56 -8.99
C VAL A 177 7.31 -18.73 -8.67
N ALA A 178 8.38 -18.90 -9.46
CA ALA A 178 9.38 -19.94 -9.21
C ALA A 178 10.06 -19.79 -7.84
N CYS A 179 10.31 -18.56 -7.38
CA CYS A 179 10.85 -18.30 -6.05
C CYS A 179 9.85 -18.68 -4.94
N ALA A 180 8.57 -18.36 -5.11
CA ALA A 180 7.53 -18.74 -4.17
C ALA A 180 7.42 -20.26 -4.05
N GLU A 181 7.37 -20.97 -5.18
CA GLU A 181 7.31 -22.44 -5.23
C GLU A 181 8.56 -23.09 -4.61
N ALA A 182 9.76 -22.64 -4.97
CA ALA A 182 11.02 -23.21 -4.47
C ALA A 182 11.21 -23.02 -2.96
N ASN A 183 10.64 -21.96 -2.37
CA ASN A 183 10.73 -21.65 -0.95
C ASN A 183 9.46 -22.01 -0.16
N GLN A 184 8.48 -22.67 -0.82
CA GLN A 184 7.20 -23.06 -0.21
C GLN A 184 6.44 -21.88 0.41
N ILE A 185 6.56 -20.69 -0.19
CA ILE A 185 5.86 -19.48 0.24
C ILE A 185 4.46 -19.51 -0.37
N PRO A 186 3.38 -19.42 0.43
CA PRO A 186 2.03 -19.33 -0.11
C PRO A 186 1.88 -18.04 -0.94
N TYR A 187 1.13 -18.10 -2.01
CA TYR A 187 0.89 -16.94 -2.87
C TYR A 187 -0.44 -17.06 -3.60
N GLN A 188 -0.90 -15.93 -4.12
CA GLN A 188 -2.11 -15.80 -4.92
C GLN A 188 -1.76 -15.15 -6.25
N ILE A 189 -2.55 -15.40 -7.31
CA ILE A 189 -2.30 -14.79 -8.62
C ILE A 189 -3.45 -13.86 -8.97
N GLU A 190 -3.13 -12.59 -9.21
CA GLU A 190 -4.05 -11.61 -9.76
C GLU A 190 -3.82 -11.44 -11.26
N ALA A 191 -4.91 -11.31 -12.01
CA ALA A 191 -4.87 -10.88 -13.41
C ALA A 191 -5.40 -9.45 -13.52
N ASP A 192 -4.51 -8.47 -13.78
CA ASP A 192 -4.91 -7.07 -14.02
C ASP A 192 -4.76 -6.74 -15.52
N PRO A 193 -5.85 -6.52 -16.27
CA PRO A 193 -5.79 -6.20 -17.69
C PRO A 193 -5.44 -4.72 -17.98
N ARG A 194 -5.21 -3.88 -16.97
CA ARG A 194 -5.01 -2.43 -17.12
C ARG A 194 -3.65 -1.99 -16.56
N PRO A 195 -3.23 -0.73 -16.81
CA PRO A 195 -2.20 -0.10 -15.98
C PRO A 195 -2.63 -0.17 -14.52
N THR A 196 -1.74 -0.63 -13.65
CA THR A 196 -2.08 -0.86 -12.25
C THR A 196 -2.34 0.47 -11.54
N GLY A 197 -3.07 0.40 -10.42
CA GLY A 197 -3.28 1.56 -9.55
C GLY A 197 -2.01 2.10 -8.90
N THR A 198 -0.91 1.36 -8.98
CA THR A 198 0.27 1.42 -8.11
C THR A 198 1.48 2.08 -8.77
N ASP A 199 2.57 2.21 -8.01
CA ASP A 199 3.87 2.70 -8.50
C ASP A 199 4.45 1.89 -9.68
N ALA A 200 4.06 0.62 -9.84
CA ALA A 200 4.50 -0.21 -10.97
C ALA A 200 4.21 0.44 -12.33
N ARG A 201 3.10 1.19 -12.45
CA ARG A 201 2.75 1.90 -13.69
C ARG A 201 3.77 2.97 -14.08
N ALA A 202 4.31 3.68 -13.10
CA ALA A 202 5.27 4.76 -13.31
C ALA A 202 6.67 4.19 -13.55
N ILE A 203 7.02 3.12 -12.81
CA ILE A 203 8.31 2.45 -12.91
C ILE A 203 8.48 1.80 -14.29
N GLN A 204 7.46 1.08 -14.78
CA GLN A 204 7.54 0.33 -16.04
C GLN A 204 7.96 1.19 -17.24
N VAL A 205 7.47 2.43 -17.30
CA VAL A 205 7.70 3.34 -18.44
C VAL A 205 8.82 4.36 -18.21
N ALA A 206 9.55 4.25 -17.10
CA ALA A 206 10.69 5.13 -16.85
C ALA A 206 11.86 4.80 -17.79
N GLN A 207 12.62 5.83 -18.19
CA GLN A 207 13.79 5.72 -19.07
C GLN A 207 13.45 4.98 -20.38
N ALA A 208 14.19 3.92 -20.71
CA ALA A 208 13.95 3.07 -21.89
C ALA A 208 12.96 1.92 -21.62
N GLY A 209 12.32 1.91 -20.46
CA GLY A 209 11.49 0.82 -19.95
C GLY A 209 12.23 -0.01 -18.92
N ILE A 210 11.57 -0.27 -17.78
CA ILE A 210 12.11 -1.09 -16.68
C ILE A 210 11.29 -2.36 -16.60
N ALA A 211 11.97 -3.51 -16.53
CA ALA A 211 11.29 -4.77 -16.23
C ALA A 211 10.68 -4.67 -14.83
N THR A 212 9.35 -4.69 -14.76
CA THR A 212 8.61 -4.37 -13.52
C THR A 212 7.74 -5.53 -13.07
N GLY A 213 7.79 -5.85 -11.78
CA GLY A 213 6.89 -6.74 -11.05
C GLY A 213 6.01 -5.98 -10.07
N LEU A 214 4.94 -6.62 -9.61
CA LEU A 214 4.06 -6.11 -8.56
C LEU A 214 3.71 -7.24 -7.60
N LEU A 215 3.97 -7.00 -6.32
CA LEU A 215 3.51 -7.81 -5.20
C LEU A 215 2.51 -6.99 -4.39
N SER A 216 1.40 -7.61 -4.03
CA SER A 216 0.36 -6.96 -3.23
C SER A 216 0.09 -7.72 -1.94
N ILE A 217 -0.03 -7.01 -0.82
CA ILE A 217 -0.41 -7.59 0.48
C ILE A 217 -1.95 -7.60 0.59
N PRO A 218 -2.61 -8.75 0.83
CA PRO A 218 -4.06 -8.83 0.98
C PRO A 218 -4.61 -7.95 2.13
N LEU A 219 -5.27 -6.87 1.76
CA LEU A 219 -5.83 -5.85 2.65
C LEU A 219 -7.35 -5.84 2.56
N ARG A 220 -8.01 -5.86 3.74
CA ARG A 220 -9.44 -5.55 3.85
C ARG A 220 -9.63 -4.10 4.24
N TYR A 221 -10.73 -3.52 3.74
CA TYR A 221 -11.18 -2.16 4.07
C TYR A 221 -10.18 -1.07 3.67
N MET A 222 -9.51 -1.25 2.52
CA MET A 222 -8.62 -0.29 1.89
C MET A 222 -9.26 1.11 1.80
N HIS A 223 -8.46 2.15 2.05
CA HIS A 223 -8.85 3.56 2.06
C HIS A 223 -9.94 3.90 3.09
N THR A 224 -10.09 3.06 4.11
CA THR A 224 -10.90 3.39 5.29
C THR A 224 -9.98 3.74 6.47
N PRO A 225 -10.49 4.41 7.51
CA PRO A 225 -9.66 4.76 8.68
C PRO A 225 -9.09 3.55 9.44
N SER A 226 -9.67 2.36 9.23
CA SER A 226 -9.34 1.12 9.93
C SER A 226 -9.20 0.00 8.91
N GLU A 227 -8.01 -0.16 8.39
CA GLU A 227 -7.69 -1.22 7.46
C GLU A 227 -7.21 -2.45 8.23
N MET A 228 -7.30 -3.63 7.62
CA MET A 228 -7.01 -4.90 8.26
C MET A 228 -6.12 -5.76 7.38
N VAL A 229 -5.03 -6.30 7.93
CA VAL A 229 -4.09 -7.21 7.28
C VAL A 229 -3.82 -8.42 8.16
N ASP A 230 -3.39 -9.52 7.54
CA ASP A 230 -2.67 -10.58 8.24
C ASP A 230 -1.18 -10.26 8.21
N LEU A 231 -0.53 -10.19 9.38
CA LEU A 231 0.91 -9.91 9.47
C LEU A 231 1.77 -11.05 8.88
N GLU A 232 1.25 -12.27 8.78
CA GLU A 232 1.95 -13.37 8.10
C GLU A 232 2.02 -13.14 6.59
N ASP A 233 1.01 -12.50 5.97
CA ASP A 233 1.09 -12.15 4.55
C ASP A 233 2.18 -11.10 4.28
N ILE A 234 2.42 -10.19 5.24
CA ILE A 234 3.53 -9.24 5.18
C ILE A 234 4.88 -9.98 5.27
N GLU A 235 5.00 -10.92 6.21
CA GLU A 235 6.21 -11.75 6.36
C GLU A 235 6.49 -12.59 5.10
N HIS A 236 5.48 -13.24 4.52
CA HIS A 236 5.61 -13.97 3.26
C HIS A 236 6.04 -13.04 2.11
N THR A 237 5.55 -11.80 2.07
CA THR A 237 5.98 -10.79 1.11
C THR A 237 7.47 -10.46 1.27
N VAL A 238 7.95 -10.26 2.49
CA VAL A 238 9.37 -10.05 2.80
C VAL A 238 10.21 -11.24 2.32
N GLN A 239 9.81 -12.47 2.67
CA GLN A 239 10.52 -13.69 2.28
C GLN A 239 10.61 -13.83 0.76
N LEU A 240 9.52 -13.50 0.05
CA LEU A 240 9.48 -13.57 -1.41
C LEU A 240 10.41 -12.55 -2.07
N LEU A 241 10.47 -11.31 -1.55
CA LEU A 241 11.41 -10.29 -2.02
C LEU A 241 12.88 -10.70 -1.81
N VAL A 242 13.19 -11.29 -0.66
CA VAL A 242 14.52 -11.83 -0.34
C VAL A 242 14.86 -12.98 -1.29
N ALA A 243 13.95 -13.94 -1.47
CA ALA A 243 14.13 -15.08 -2.36
C ALA A 243 14.36 -14.65 -3.81
N PHE A 244 13.53 -13.72 -4.32
CA PHE A 244 13.68 -13.16 -5.65
C PHE A 244 15.05 -12.51 -5.83
N SER A 245 15.45 -11.65 -4.87
CA SER A 245 16.73 -10.93 -4.93
C SER A 245 17.94 -11.88 -4.93
N LYS A 246 17.89 -12.96 -4.13
CA LYS A 246 18.95 -14.00 -4.09
C LYS A 246 18.95 -14.89 -5.34
N SER A 247 17.84 -14.98 -6.06
CA SER A 247 17.73 -15.77 -7.30
C SER A 247 18.41 -15.11 -8.51
N LEU A 248 18.61 -13.79 -8.47
CA LEU A 248 19.20 -13.04 -9.58
C LEU A 248 20.66 -13.44 -9.80
N GLN A 249 21.05 -13.54 -11.07
CA GLN A 249 22.42 -13.84 -11.48
C GLN A 249 23.02 -12.71 -12.30
N LYS A 250 24.35 -12.63 -12.33
CA LYS A 250 25.05 -11.67 -13.17
C LYS A 250 24.69 -11.90 -14.64
N GLY A 251 24.11 -10.90 -15.27
CA GLY A 251 23.69 -10.95 -16.68
C GLY A 251 22.21 -11.22 -16.89
N ASP A 252 21.43 -11.48 -15.83
CA ASP A 252 19.97 -11.48 -15.90
C ASP A 252 19.48 -10.13 -16.44
N ARG A 253 18.54 -10.18 -17.39
CA ARG A 253 17.84 -9.00 -17.93
C ARG A 253 16.37 -9.32 -18.14
N GLY A 254 15.50 -8.34 -17.95
CA GLY A 254 14.06 -8.51 -18.17
C GLY A 254 13.61 -8.23 -19.61
N ILE A 255 14.44 -8.54 -20.61
CA ILE A 255 14.07 -8.40 -22.03
C ILE A 255 13.22 -9.62 -22.41
N TRP A 256 11.95 -9.39 -22.78
CA TRP A 256 11.02 -10.38 -23.35
C TRP A 256 10.76 -10.14 -24.83
#